data_AF-A0A9P4HR65-F1
#
_entry.id   AF-A0A9P4HR65-F1
#
_cell.length_a   1.000
_cell.length_b   1.000
_cell.length_c   1.000
_cell.angle_alpha   90.00
_cell.angle_beta   90.00
_cell.angle_gamma   90.00
#
_symmetry.space_group_name_H-M   'P 1'
#
loop_
_entity.id
_entity.type
_entity.pdbx_description
1 polymer ?
#
loop_
_entity_poly.entity_id
_entity_poly.type
_entity_poly.pdbx_seq_one_letter_code
_entity_poly.pdbx_strand_id
1 'polypeptide(L)'
;LAPTVAATCYSYGIDFQNGGSYFINAESTDNFTAVTQFEGCEEDTATVWIIGPDESQGPIYCSDIALTPDDANQMTTCGIQKDQMYSGEWLLTIRSNNGNSTPFESQKSFYLTVGDQTTTTVTNTVT
;
A
#
# COMPACT_ATOMS: atom_id res chain seq x y z
N LEU A 1 -7.66 -35.90 14.98
CA LEU A 1 -7.53 -34.44 14.76
C LEU A 1 -7.93 -34.19 13.32
N ALA A 2 -9.07 -33.55 13.09
CA ALA A 2 -9.45 -33.14 11.74
C ALA A 2 -8.57 -31.95 11.34
N PRO A 3 -8.06 -31.88 10.09
CA PRO A 3 -7.34 -30.70 9.65
C PRO A 3 -8.36 -29.57 9.54
N THR A 4 -8.25 -28.56 10.40
CA THR A 4 -8.84 -27.24 10.14
C THR A 4 -8.12 -26.71 8.91
N VAL A 5 -8.82 -26.65 7.77
CA VAL A 5 -8.34 -25.89 6.63
C VAL A 5 -8.35 -24.43 7.08
N ALA A 6 -7.21 -23.89 7.48
CA ALA A 6 -7.08 -22.46 7.69
C ALA A 6 -7.49 -21.79 6.38
N ALA A 7 -8.45 -20.85 6.43
CA ALA A 7 -8.72 -20.01 5.29
C ALA A 7 -7.40 -19.33 4.89
N THR A 8 -7.12 -19.28 3.60
CA THR A 8 -5.94 -18.55 3.12
C THR A 8 -6.25 -17.06 3.27
N CYS A 9 -5.45 -16.35 4.06
CA CYS A 9 -5.57 -14.90 4.24
C CYS A 9 -5.10 -14.19 2.97
N TYR A 10 -5.97 -13.41 2.34
CA TYR A 10 -5.68 -12.64 1.12
C TYR A 10 -5.59 -11.15 1.41
N SER A 11 -4.81 -10.42 0.60
CA SER A 11 -4.76 -8.96 0.65
C SER A 11 -4.94 -8.33 -0.74
N TYR A 12 -5.77 -7.30 -0.81
CA TYR A 12 -6.12 -6.60 -2.04
C TYR A 12 -5.76 -5.13 -1.89
N GLY A 13 -4.89 -4.62 -2.77
CA GLY A 13 -4.53 -3.22 -2.76
C GLY A 13 -5.61 -2.41 -3.47
N ILE A 14 -6.18 -1.42 -2.78
CA ILE A 14 -7.24 -0.57 -3.32
C ILE A 14 -6.63 0.60 -4.09
N ASP A 15 -5.69 1.30 -3.47
CA ASP A 15 -4.99 2.42 -4.11
C ASP A 15 -3.87 1.93 -5.04
N PHE A 16 -3.09 0.96 -4.56
CA PHE A 16 -1.89 0.46 -5.25
C PHE A 16 -2.00 -1.05 -5.49
N GLN A 17 -2.03 -1.42 -6.76
CA GLN A 17 -2.12 -2.80 -7.24
C GLN A 17 -0.78 -3.27 -7.76
N ASN A 18 -0.54 -4.59 -7.66
CA ASN A 18 0.69 -5.18 -8.18
C ASN A 18 0.79 -5.00 -9.71
N GLY A 19 1.92 -4.47 -10.19
CA GLY A 19 2.16 -4.09 -11.58
C GLY A 19 1.50 -2.77 -12.01
N GLY A 20 0.85 -2.05 -11.10
CA GLY A 20 0.20 -0.77 -11.39
C GLY A 20 1.20 0.36 -11.63
N SER A 21 0.71 1.47 -12.19
CA SER A 21 1.48 2.71 -12.39
C SER A 21 0.68 3.91 -11.91
N TYR A 22 1.28 4.73 -11.05
CA TYR A 22 0.59 5.80 -10.33
C TYR A 22 1.39 7.10 -10.35
N PHE A 23 0.70 8.24 -10.18
CA PHE A 23 1.33 9.55 -10.11
C PHE A 23 1.38 10.05 -8.66
N ILE A 24 2.51 10.63 -8.26
CA ILE A 24 2.69 11.34 -6.99
C ILE A 24 3.08 12.78 -7.29
N ASN A 25 2.42 13.72 -6.61
CA ASN A 25 2.76 15.14 -6.70
C ASN A 25 4.06 15.40 -5.91
N ALA A 26 5.09 15.86 -6.60
CA ALA A 26 6.40 16.20 -6.03
C ALA A 26 6.35 17.39 -5.05
N GLU A 27 5.29 18.19 -5.06
CA GLU A 27 5.11 19.32 -4.15
C GLU A 27 4.35 18.96 -2.86
N SER A 28 3.86 17.72 -2.73
CA SER A 28 3.07 17.30 -1.58
C SER A 28 3.97 16.87 -0.42
N THR A 29 3.85 17.57 0.71
CA THR A 29 4.51 17.20 1.97
C THR A 29 3.68 16.22 2.81
N ASP A 30 2.56 15.73 2.27
CA ASP A 30 1.76 14.70 2.92
C ASP A 30 2.51 13.37 2.92
N ASN A 31 2.34 12.60 3.99
CA ASN A 31 2.87 11.24 4.03
C ASN A 31 2.24 10.37 2.94
N PHE A 32 3.03 9.44 2.40
CA PHE A 32 2.52 8.39 1.54
C PHE A 32 1.55 7.50 2.33
N THR A 33 0.40 7.20 1.72
CA THR A 33 -0.63 6.34 2.30
C THR A 33 -1.03 5.29 1.28
N ALA A 34 -1.47 4.13 1.75
CA ALA A 34 -2.03 3.09 0.91
C ALA A 34 -3.19 2.39 1.61
N VAL A 35 -4.27 2.14 0.88
CA VAL A 35 -5.41 1.35 1.35
C VAL A 35 -5.31 -0.09 0.87
N THR A 36 -5.49 -1.03 1.79
CA THR A 36 -5.58 -2.47 1.57
C THR A 36 -6.86 -3.01 2.18
N GLN A 37 -7.45 -4.02 1.56
CA GLN A 37 -8.51 -4.86 2.15
C GLN A 37 -7.98 -6.27 2.34
N PHE A 38 -8.54 -6.98 3.31
CA PHE A 38 -8.20 -8.36 3.64
C PHE A 38 -9.44 -9.24 3.55
N GLU A 39 -9.22 -10.54 3.31
CA GLU A 39 -10.28 -11.54 3.20
C GLU A 39 -9.79 -12.87 3.78
N GLY A 40 -10.60 -13.50 4.64
CA GLY A 40 -10.29 -14.82 5.20
C GLY A 40 -9.13 -14.82 6.19
N CYS A 41 -8.85 -13.68 6.83
CA CYS A 41 -7.79 -13.53 7.81
C CYS A 41 -8.33 -13.66 9.25
N GLU A 42 -7.46 -14.02 10.18
CA GLU A 42 -7.77 -14.04 11.61
C GLU A 42 -7.54 -12.65 12.23
N GLU A 43 -8.08 -12.42 13.42
CA GLU A 43 -7.87 -11.17 14.16
C GLU A 43 -6.38 -10.99 14.52
N ASP A 44 -5.72 -10.07 13.82
CA ASP A 44 -4.33 -9.66 14.04
C ASP A 44 -4.08 -8.30 13.40
N THR A 45 -2.87 -7.78 13.59
CA THR A 45 -2.33 -6.65 12.83
C THR A 45 -1.20 -7.12 11.91
N ALA A 46 -1.10 -6.48 10.75
CA ALA A 46 0.04 -6.63 9.84
C ALA A 46 0.97 -5.43 9.96
N THR A 47 2.26 -5.74 9.96
CA THR A 47 3.33 -4.76 9.81
C THR A 47 3.52 -4.44 8.34
N VAL A 48 3.68 -3.16 8.02
CA VAL A 48 3.80 -2.67 6.63
C VAL A 48 5.12 -1.93 6.44
N TRP A 49 5.77 -2.19 5.30
CA TRP A 49 6.97 -1.48 4.87
C TRP A 49 6.87 -1.10 3.40
N ILE A 50 7.39 0.08 3.07
CA ILE A 50 7.60 0.51 1.69
C ILE A 50 9.10 0.59 1.39
N ILE A 51 9.50 0.10 0.22
CA ILE A 51 10.90 0.07 -0.23
C ILE A 51 10.97 0.82 -1.56
N GLY A 52 11.91 1.75 -1.63
CA GLY A 52 12.15 2.57 -2.81
C GLY A 52 12.99 1.88 -3.89
N PRO A 53 13.02 2.44 -5.11
CA PRO A 53 13.81 1.91 -6.23
C PRO A 53 15.33 1.91 -5.99
N ASP A 54 15.79 2.78 -5.10
CA ASP A 54 17.14 2.87 -4.60
C ASP A 54 17.16 2.28 -3.18
N GLU A 55 17.92 1.20 -2.98
CA GLU A 55 18.03 0.56 -1.66
C GLU A 55 18.76 1.44 -0.62
N SER A 56 19.12 2.68 -0.98
CA SER A 56 19.92 3.60 -0.17
C SER A 56 19.20 4.06 1.09
N GLN A 57 17.87 4.21 1.03
CA GLN A 57 17.03 4.57 2.18
C GLN A 57 16.61 3.36 3.03
N GLY A 58 16.81 2.14 2.50
CA GLY A 58 16.30 0.92 3.10
C GLY A 58 14.77 0.85 3.18
N PRO A 59 14.21 -0.16 3.85
CA PRO A 59 12.77 -0.27 4.08
C PRO A 59 12.28 0.83 5.03
N ILE A 60 11.23 1.54 4.63
CA ILE A 60 10.60 2.60 5.41
C ILE A 60 9.33 2.03 6.07
N TYR A 61 9.24 2.20 7.38
CA TYR A 61 8.09 1.73 8.16
C TYR A 61 6.82 2.50 7.80
N CYS A 62 5.70 1.79 7.73
CA CYS A 62 4.37 2.35 7.66
C CYS A 62 3.53 1.82 8.81
N SER A 63 2.51 2.58 9.23
CA SER A 63 1.65 2.20 10.35
C SER A 63 1.01 0.82 10.13
N ASP A 64 0.95 0.03 11.20
CA ASP A 64 0.30 -1.28 11.18
C ASP A 64 -1.18 -1.16 10.79
N ILE A 65 -1.71 -2.20 10.16
CA ILE A 65 -3.11 -2.29 9.71
C ILE A 65 -3.79 -3.55 10.24
N ALA A 66 -5.06 -3.45 10.62
CA ALA A 66 -5.83 -4.60 11.09
C ALA A 66 -6.16 -5.54 9.92
N LEU A 67 -6.19 -6.84 10.17
CA LEU A 67 -6.57 -7.84 9.14
C LEU A 67 -8.07 -8.06 9.05
N THR A 68 -8.82 -7.58 10.03
CA THR A 68 -10.28 -7.76 10.13
C THR A 68 -10.96 -6.42 10.42
N PRO A 69 -12.27 -6.27 10.11
CA PRO A 69 -13.10 -7.24 9.39
C PRO A 69 -12.73 -7.35 7.91
N ASP A 70 -13.14 -8.46 7.31
CA ASP A 70 -13.01 -8.71 5.87
C ASP A 70 -13.64 -7.56 5.05
N ASP A 71 -13.06 -7.31 3.87
CA ASP A 71 -13.47 -6.28 2.92
C ASP A 71 -13.50 -4.82 3.46
N ALA A 72 -13.00 -4.58 4.67
CA ALA A 72 -12.88 -3.22 5.21
C ALA A 72 -11.60 -2.54 4.75
N ASN A 73 -11.71 -1.26 4.40
CA ASN A 73 -10.56 -0.44 4.02
C ASN A 73 -9.64 -0.21 5.23
N GLN A 74 -8.41 -0.68 5.10
CA GLN A 74 -7.35 -0.48 6.08
C GLN A 74 -6.27 0.42 5.48
N MET A 75 -6.09 1.59 6.08
CA MET A 75 -5.13 2.59 5.60
C MET A 75 -3.83 2.50 6.41
N THR A 76 -2.72 2.32 5.69
CA THR A 76 -1.38 2.49 6.25
C THR A 76 -0.84 3.87 5.89
N THR A 77 -0.07 4.48 6.79
CA THR A 77 0.65 5.75 6.58
C THR A 77 2.14 5.52 6.77
N CYS A 78 2.94 5.83 5.76
CA CYS A 78 4.38 5.61 5.75
C CYS A 78 5.15 6.81 6.30
N GLY A 79 6.31 6.56 6.90
CA GLY A 79 7.21 7.60 7.41
C GLY A 79 7.98 8.38 6.34
N ILE A 80 7.47 8.42 5.11
CA ILE A 80 8.03 9.14 3.96
C ILE A 80 6.98 10.09 3.41
N GLN A 81 7.38 11.33 3.16
CA GLN A 81 6.56 12.34 2.51
C GLN A 81 6.61 12.16 0.99
N LYS A 82 5.54 12.54 0.30
CA LYS A 82 5.41 12.36 -1.15
C LYS A 82 6.48 13.13 -1.95
N ASP A 83 6.89 14.30 -1.48
CA ASP A 83 7.98 15.12 -2.03
C ASP A 83 9.39 14.51 -1.84
N GLN A 84 9.52 13.49 -0.98
CA GLN A 84 10.75 12.72 -0.79
C GLN A 84 10.80 11.48 -1.69
N MET A 85 9.70 11.13 -2.34
CA MET A 85 9.63 10.00 -3.27
C MET A 85 10.18 10.40 -4.64
N TYR A 86 10.59 9.41 -5.43
CA TYR A 86 11.09 9.62 -6.79
C TYR A 86 10.57 8.54 -7.74
N SER A 87 10.62 8.84 -9.04
CA SER A 87 10.07 7.96 -10.06
C SER A 87 10.85 6.64 -10.13
N GLY A 88 10.12 5.52 -10.22
CA GLY A 88 10.73 4.18 -10.25
C GLY A 88 9.79 3.09 -9.75
N GLU A 89 10.33 1.88 -9.61
CA GLU A 89 9.62 0.73 -9.05
C GLU A 89 9.71 0.75 -7.52
N TRP A 90 8.55 0.74 -6.87
CA TRP A 90 8.38 0.73 -5.42
C TRP A 90 7.74 -0.58 -5.00
N LEU A 91 8.13 -1.08 -3.82
CA LEU A 91 7.62 -2.33 -3.26
C LEU A 91 6.93 -2.06 -1.91
N LEU A 92 5.64 -2.37 -1.82
CA LEU A 92 4.90 -2.39 -0.56
C LEU A 92 4.79 -3.82 -0.05
N THR A 93 5.24 -4.05 1.18
CA THR A 93 5.21 -5.36 1.84
C THR A 93 4.32 -5.31 3.07
N ILE A 94 3.54 -6.37 3.28
CA ILE A 94 2.58 -6.53 4.37
C ILE A 94 2.81 -7.91 4.95
N ARG A 95 3.14 -8.00 6.25
CA ARG A 95 3.46 -9.26 6.92
C ARG A 95 2.73 -9.38 8.26
N SER A 96 2.22 -10.58 8.56
CA SER A 96 1.61 -10.89 9.86
C SER A 96 1.77 -12.37 10.21
N ASN A 97 1.68 -12.68 11.51
CA ASN A 97 1.54 -14.04 12.00
C ASN A 97 0.08 -14.54 11.95
N ASN A 98 -0.85 -13.68 11.50
CA ASN A 98 -2.26 -14.00 11.29
C ASN A 98 -2.90 -14.64 12.53
N GLY A 99 -2.73 -14.01 13.69
CA GLY A 99 -3.35 -14.46 14.95
C GLY A 99 -2.75 -15.75 15.52
N ASN A 100 -1.50 -16.07 15.18
CA ASN A 100 -0.84 -17.37 15.40
C ASN A 100 -1.44 -18.53 14.58
N SER A 101 -2.14 -18.21 13.48
CA SER A 101 -2.56 -19.17 12.47
C SER A 101 -1.46 -19.36 11.42
N THR A 102 -1.83 -19.65 10.17
CA THR A 102 -0.89 -19.68 9.05
C THR A 102 -0.41 -18.25 8.77
N PRO A 103 0.89 -17.95 8.95
CA PRO A 103 1.44 -16.62 8.67
C PRO A 103 1.23 -16.26 7.20
N PHE A 104 1.13 -14.96 6.92
CA PHE A 104 1.07 -14.50 5.54
C PHE A 104 2.06 -13.36 5.30
N GLU A 105 2.51 -13.29 4.05
CA GLU A 105 3.27 -12.18 3.51
C GLU A 105 2.72 -11.84 2.14
N SER A 106 2.40 -10.57 1.93
CA SER A 106 1.97 -10.03 0.65
C SER A 106 2.91 -8.93 0.21
N GLN A 107 3.22 -8.93 -1.08
CA GLN A 107 4.06 -7.92 -1.70
C GLN A 107 3.35 -7.36 -2.92
N LYS A 108 3.44 -6.03 -3.11
CA LYS A 108 2.90 -5.33 -4.27
C LYS A 108 4.00 -4.45 -4.83
N SER A 109 4.51 -4.79 -6.02
CA SER A 109 5.39 -3.92 -6.78
C SER A 109 4.54 -3.00 -7.65
N PHE A 110 4.86 -1.71 -7.71
CA PHE A 110 4.19 -0.75 -8.60
C PHE A 110 5.15 0.36 -9.00
N TYR A 111 4.89 0.98 -10.14
CA TYR A 111 5.68 2.09 -10.63
C TYR A 111 5.09 3.43 -10.17
N LEU A 112 5.92 4.32 -9.65
CA LEU A 112 5.56 5.70 -9.38
C LEU A 112 6.17 6.62 -10.42
N THR A 113 5.36 7.53 -10.95
CA THR A 113 5.80 8.74 -11.66
C THR A 113 5.65 9.91 -10.72
N VAL A 114 6.76 10.52 -10.33
CA VAL A 114 6.79 11.66 -9.42
C VAL A 114 7.11 12.93 -10.20
N GLY A 115 6.28 13.95 -10.06
CA GLY A 115 6.48 15.23 -10.73
C GLY A 115 5.48 16.29 -10.27
N ASP A 116 5.62 17.50 -10.81
CA ASP A 116 4.75 18.63 -10.46
C ASP A 116 3.35 18.42 -11.06
N GLN A 117 2.32 18.69 -10.25
CA GLN A 117 0.94 18.62 -10.75
C GLN A 117 0.63 19.79 -11.69
N THR A 118 0.21 19.50 -12.92
CA THR A 118 -0.25 20.53 -13.87
C THR A 118 -1.78 20.55 -13.94
N THR A 119 -2.41 21.68 -13.61
CA THR A 119 -3.87 21.86 -13.73
C THR A 119 -4.20 22.58 -15.03
N THR A 120 -5.05 21.99 -15.87
CA THR A 120 -5.57 22.65 -17.09
C THR A 120 -7.03 23.02 -16.90
N THR A 121 -7.35 24.31 -16.96
CA THR A 121 -8.73 24.81 -16.89
C THR A 121 -9.30 24.95 -18.31
N VAL A 122 -10.28 24.11 -18.66
CA VAL A 122 -11.03 24.24 -19.92
C VAL A 122 -12.32 25.02 -19.67
N THR A 123 -12.38 26.25 -20.17
CA THR A 123 -13.62 27.05 -20.16
C THR A 123 -14.40 26.77 -21.43
N ASN A 124 -15.43 25.93 -21.35
CA ASN A 124 -16.36 25.75 -22.46
C ASN A 124 -17.21 27.01 -22.63
N THR A 125 -17.04 27.72 -23.74
CA THR A 125 -17.94 28.81 -24.12
C THR A 125 -19.02 28.24 -25.04
N VAL A 126 -20.27 28.26 -24.60
CA VAL A 126 -21.41 27.91 -25.46
C VAL A 126 -21.64 29.06 -26.44
N THR A 127 -21.75 28.75 -27.73
CA THR A 127 -22.13 29.70 -28.81
C THR A 127 -23.49 29.36 -29.37
#